data_AF-A0A9E0Y5D8-F1
#
_entry.id   AF-A0A9E0Y5D8-F1
#
_cell.length_a   1.000
_cell.length_b   1.000
_cell.length_c   1.000
_cell.angle_alpha   90.00
_cell.angle_beta   90.00
_cell.angle_gamma   90.00
#
_symmetry.space_group_name_H-M   'P 1'
#
loop_
_entity.id
_entity.type
_entity.pdbx_description
1 polymer ?
#
loop_
_entity_poly.entity_id
_entity_poly.type
_entity_poly.pdbx_seq_one_letter_code
_entity_poly.pdbx_strand_id
1 'polypeptide(L)'
;MKLPEPISRTFTGLISDIEKGEIKIPQFQREFVWDIKKSAKLMDSIIKGYPIGTFIFWKTKERLRSIRNLGNFKLPEPSENEFIDYVLDGQQRLTTLFATLKGLKIQRHDEKIEDYDEIYINLDASEDDEIVVIDKEGLDESALIRLTDLLYGELTLLFGYDRKYHPKLQDYKTRIESYNYSIILVRDAPLDIATEIFTRINEGGKPLTVFEIMIAKTFDSERDFDLAEKYQQLIERLTEVNYETISDANVLQTISIILQKECNKKTILKLNKHKFIDIWDDAIDAIERAVDYFRVFFRIPVSQLLPYNALVVPFAYFFYHHKDRPTGDKQRYLQDFFWRVSLGTRYTSGAEAKLAQDTRKIDQILKDELPRYDWPVDVSPEFIEDNGGFSAGKSYIKALLSLYAYFQPKSFIDDSLVNISNYWLKQANSKNYHHFFPRAYLNKVLLGI
;
A
#
# COMPACT_ATOMS: atom_id res chain seq x y z
N MET A 1 -19.43 -16.88 -0.26
CA MET A 1 -18.32 -16.96 0.70
C MET A 1 -18.76 -17.86 1.84
N LYS A 2 -17.93 -18.80 2.28
CA LYS A 2 -18.22 -19.59 3.48
C LYS A 2 -18.03 -18.70 4.72
N LEU A 3 -18.85 -18.92 5.74
CA LEU A 3 -18.65 -18.22 7.01
C LEU A 3 -17.29 -18.61 7.59
N PRO A 4 -16.62 -17.71 8.33
CA PRO A 4 -15.38 -18.05 9.02
C PRO A 4 -15.58 -19.24 9.96
N GLU A 5 -14.64 -20.18 9.95
CA GLU A 5 -14.73 -21.41 10.74
C GLU A 5 -13.79 -21.32 11.96
N PRO A 6 -14.29 -21.48 13.19
CA PRO A 6 -13.43 -21.59 14.36
C PRO A 6 -12.75 -22.96 14.35
N ILE A 7 -11.42 -22.97 14.41
CA ILE A 7 -10.60 -24.15 14.57
C ILE A 7 -9.66 -23.95 15.76
N SER A 8 -9.11 -25.05 16.26
CA SER A 8 -8.12 -25.01 17.33
C SER A 8 -6.85 -25.73 16.88
N ARG A 9 -5.70 -25.20 17.27
CA ARG A 9 -4.38 -25.77 16.98
C ARG A 9 -3.56 -25.79 18.27
N THR A 10 -2.97 -26.93 18.57
CA THR A 10 -1.99 -27.01 19.66
C THR A 10 -0.76 -26.19 19.31
N PHE A 11 -0.03 -25.83 20.35
CA PHE A 11 1.23 -25.14 20.24
C PHE A 11 2.19 -25.76 19.23
N THR A 12 2.50 -27.05 19.43
CA THR A 12 3.41 -27.79 18.56
C THR A 12 2.90 -27.87 17.12
N GLY A 13 1.58 -28.00 16.94
CA GLY A 13 0.96 -28.02 15.62
C GLY A 13 1.12 -26.69 14.88
N LEU A 14 0.84 -25.58 15.55
CA LEU A 14 0.97 -24.24 14.96
C LEU A 14 2.41 -23.96 14.51
N ILE A 15 3.40 -24.34 15.32
CA ILE A 15 4.82 -24.14 15.00
C ILE A 15 5.26 -25.03 13.84
N SER A 16 4.83 -26.29 13.82
CA SER A 16 5.10 -27.19 12.70
C SER A 16 4.52 -26.64 11.38
N ASP A 17 3.30 -26.09 11.41
CA ASP A 17 2.66 -25.48 10.24
C ASP A 17 3.46 -24.24 9.75
N ILE A 18 4.04 -23.44 10.66
CA ILE A 18 4.96 -22.35 10.29
C ILE A 18 6.23 -22.90 9.66
N GLU A 19 6.90 -23.87 10.29
CA GLU A 19 8.17 -24.44 9.80
C GLU A 19 8.06 -25.08 8.41
N LYS A 20 6.92 -25.70 8.13
CA LYS A 20 6.61 -26.26 6.80
C LYS A 20 6.28 -25.19 5.75
N GLY A 21 6.16 -23.93 6.15
CA GLY A 21 5.79 -22.81 5.27
C GLY A 21 4.30 -22.81 4.90
N GLU A 22 3.45 -23.56 5.62
CA GLU A 22 2.00 -23.58 5.41
C GLU A 22 1.34 -22.30 5.95
N ILE A 23 1.91 -21.71 7.00
CA ILE A 23 1.50 -20.40 7.53
C ILE A 23 2.51 -19.33 7.10
N LYS A 24 2.01 -18.26 6.47
CA LYS A 24 2.85 -17.16 5.98
C LYS A 24 2.33 -15.80 6.41
N ILE A 25 3.26 -14.88 6.67
CA ILE A 25 2.95 -13.47 6.90
C ILE A 25 3.03 -12.75 5.54
N PRO A 26 1.92 -12.20 5.01
CA PRO A 26 1.95 -11.47 3.75
C PRO A 26 2.77 -10.18 3.87
N GLN A 27 3.46 -9.77 2.81
CA GLN A 27 4.38 -8.62 2.84
C GLN A 27 3.71 -7.29 3.21
N PHE A 28 2.42 -7.12 2.89
CA PHE A 28 1.68 -5.90 3.25
C PHE A 28 1.38 -5.78 4.75
N GLN A 29 1.75 -6.77 5.57
CA GLN A 29 1.66 -6.65 7.03
C GLN A 29 2.68 -5.64 7.55
N ARG A 30 2.37 -5.05 8.70
CA ARG A 30 3.31 -4.13 9.36
C ARG A 30 4.53 -4.87 9.85
N GLU A 31 5.62 -4.13 9.99
CA GLU A 31 6.82 -4.67 10.61
C GLU A 31 6.56 -5.11 12.04
N PHE A 32 7.41 -6.02 12.51
CA PHE A 32 7.36 -6.51 13.87
C PHE A 32 7.88 -5.42 14.82
N VAL A 33 7.04 -4.99 15.77
CA VAL A 33 7.33 -3.85 16.68
C VAL A 33 7.33 -4.23 18.15
N TRP A 34 6.95 -5.46 18.51
CA TRP A 34 6.96 -5.91 19.91
C TRP A 34 8.40 -6.13 20.40
N ASP A 35 8.71 -5.59 21.58
CA ASP A 35 9.99 -5.81 22.26
C ASP A 35 10.05 -7.14 23.01
N ILE A 36 11.28 -7.51 23.38
CA ILE A 36 11.53 -8.75 24.12
C ILE A 36 10.76 -8.77 25.45
N LYS A 37 10.55 -7.60 26.07
CA LYS A 37 9.72 -7.45 27.29
C LYS A 37 8.28 -7.85 27.05
N LYS A 38 7.64 -7.29 26.02
CA LYS A 38 6.26 -7.62 25.65
C LYS A 38 6.13 -9.06 25.17
N SER A 39 7.18 -9.57 24.53
CA SER A 39 7.29 -10.96 24.11
C SER A 39 7.31 -11.92 25.30
N ALA A 40 8.12 -11.62 26.33
CA ALA A 40 8.16 -12.39 27.58
C ALA A 40 6.80 -12.41 28.29
N LYS A 41 6.09 -11.27 28.34
CA LYS A 41 4.73 -11.20 28.93
C LYS A 41 3.70 -12.07 28.21
N LEU A 42 3.84 -12.24 26.89
CA LEU A 42 3.00 -13.18 26.14
C LEU A 42 3.26 -14.64 26.59
N MET A 43 4.53 -15.01 26.74
CA MET A 43 4.91 -16.34 27.22
C MET A 43 4.50 -16.56 28.68
N ASP A 44 4.61 -15.53 29.53
CA ASP A 44 4.11 -15.56 30.91
C ASP A 44 2.61 -15.87 30.96
N SER A 45 1.83 -15.20 30.10
CA SER A 45 0.39 -15.45 29.97
C SER A 45 0.09 -16.89 29.56
N ILE A 46 0.90 -17.50 28.69
CA ILE A 46 0.73 -18.89 28.25
C ILE A 46 1.01 -19.87 29.39
N ILE A 47 2.10 -19.67 30.14
CA ILE A 47 2.46 -20.52 31.28
C ILE A 47 1.42 -20.42 32.39
N LYS A 48 0.85 -19.22 32.62
CA LYS A 48 -0.24 -18.99 33.58
C LYS A 48 -1.61 -19.49 33.08
N GLY A 49 -1.73 -19.92 31.83
CA GLY A 49 -2.98 -20.38 31.24
C GLY A 49 -3.98 -19.26 30.91
N TYR A 50 -3.51 -18.01 30.80
CA TYR A 50 -4.34 -16.87 30.43
C TYR A 50 -4.65 -16.86 28.92
N PRO A 51 -5.84 -16.36 28.52
CA PRO A 51 -6.20 -16.28 27.11
C PRO A 51 -5.38 -15.20 26.40
N ILE A 52 -4.68 -15.57 25.32
CA ILE A 52 -3.90 -14.63 24.51
C ILE A 52 -4.65 -14.08 23.28
N GLY A 53 -5.96 -14.30 23.23
CA GLY A 53 -6.85 -13.93 22.11
C GLY A 53 -6.87 -14.95 20.97
N THR A 54 -7.46 -14.56 19.84
CA THR A 54 -7.61 -15.41 18.64
C THR A 54 -6.63 -15.03 17.54
N PHE A 55 -6.33 -15.95 16.63
CA PHE A 55 -5.69 -15.67 15.34
C PHE A 55 -6.72 -15.68 14.23
N ILE A 56 -6.49 -14.92 13.17
CA ILE A 56 -7.37 -14.92 11.98
C ILE A 56 -6.53 -15.22 10.76
N PHE A 57 -6.78 -16.37 10.12
CA PHE A 57 -6.02 -16.85 8.98
C PHE A 57 -6.88 -16.87 7.72
N TRP A 58 -6.29 -16.52 6.59
CA TRP A 58 -6.90 -16.62 5.27
C TRP A 58 -6.28 -17.80 4.49
N LYS A 59 -7.07 -18.85 4.32
CA LYS A 59 -6.68 -20.05 3.59
C LYS A 59 -6.99 -19.90 2.10
N THR A 60 -5.95 -19.86 1.28
CA THR A 60 -6.08 -19.61 -0.16
C THR A 60 -5.03 -20.35 -0.98
N LYS A 61 -5.33 -20.54 -2.27
CA LYS A 61 -4.35 -20.96 -3.28
C LYS A 61 -3.67 -19.77 -3.96
N GLU A 62 -4.19 -18.55 -3.77
CA GLU A 62 -3.53 -17.34 -4.28
C GLU A 62 -2.14 -17.21 -3.66
N ARG A 63 -1.12 -16.95 -4.49
CA ARG A 63 0.25 -16.72 -4.03
C ARG A 63 0.49 -15.21 -3.91
N LEU A 64 0.87 -14.79 -2.72
CA LEU A 64 1.34 -13.45 -2.41
C LEU A 64 2.80 -13.52 -1.98
N ARG A 65 3.56 -12.46 -2.27
CA ARG A 65 4.84 -12.24 -1.60
C ARG A 65 4.61 -12.20 -0.09
N SER A 66 5.24 -13.14 0.58
CA SER A 66 5.33 -13.18 2.03
C SER A 66 6.64 -12.57 2.48
N ILE A 67 6.69 -12.11 3.72
CA ILE A 67 7.96 -11.80 4.38
C ILE A 67 8.80 -13.08 4.34
N ARG A 68 9.93 -13.04 3.64
CA ARG A 68 10.76 -14.23 3.37
C ARG A 68 11.38 -14.82 4.64
N ASN A 69 11.58 -14.00 5.68
CA ASN A 69 12.24 -14.43 6.91
C ASN A 69 11.51 -13.92 8.17
N LEU A 70 11.24 -14.82 9.11
CA LEU A 70 11.00 -14.48 10.52
C LEU A 70 12.37 -14.47 11.20
N GLY A 71 12.98 -13.29 11.36
CA GLY A 71 14.37 -13.16 11.80
C GLY A 71 15.34 -13.78 10.79
N ASN A 72 16.18 -14.71 11.24
CA ASN A 72 17.18 -15.40 10.41
C ASN A 72 16.67 -16.70 9.76
N PHE A 73 15.40 -17.08 10.00
CA PHE A 73 14.88 -18.36 9.53
C PHE A 73 14.23 -18.23 8.14
N LYS A 74 14.78 -18.94 7.15
CA LYS A 74 14.19 -19.05 5.81
C LYS A 74 13.13 -20.14 5.80
N LEU A 75 11.87 -19.74 5.61
CA LEU A 75 10.78 -20.69 5.46
C LEU A 75 10.81 -21.34 4.06
N PRO A 76 10.46 -22.63 3.93
CA PRO A 76 10.35 -23.28 2.64
C PRO A 76 9.25 -22.63 1.78
N GLU A 77 9.42 -22.69 0.46
CA GLU A 77 8.37 -22.28 -0.48
C GLU A 77 7.39 -23.45 -0.70
N PRO A 78 6.08 -23.26 -0.47
CA PRO A 78 5.09 -24.28 -0.71
C PRO A 78 4.93 -24.55 -2.20
N SER A 79 4.60 -25.79 -2.55
CA SER A 79 4.48 -26.21 -3.95
C SER A 79 3.33 -25.50 -4.68
N GLU A 80 3.41 -25.39 -6.01
CA GLU A 80 2.33 -24.83 -6.81
C GLU A 80 1.05 -25.68 -6.63
N ASN A 81 -0.04 -25.06 -6.18
CA ASN A 81 -1.38 -25.63 -5.87
C ASN A 81 -1.69 -26.04 -4.42
N GLU A 82 -0.73 -25.95 -3.49
CA GLU A 82 -1.04 -26.12 -2.07
C GLU A 82 -1.78 -24.91 -1.49
N PHE A 83 -2.58 -25.13 -0.45
CA PHE A 83 -3.18 -24.02 0.29
C PHE A 83 -2.14 -23.41 1.23
N ILE A 84 -2.16 -22.08 1.34
CA ILE A 84 -1.40 -21.32 2.31
C ILE A 84 -2.37 -20.61 3.24
N ASP A 85 -2.04 -20.60 4.53
CA ASP A 85 -2.76 -19.86 5.57
C ASP A 85 -2.03 -18.53 5.81
N TYR A 86 -2.54 -17.46 5.18
CA TYR A 86 -2.00 -16.11 5.40
C TYR A 86 -2.55 -15.49 6.68
N VAL A 87 -1.66 -14.91 7.48
CA VAL A 87 -2.06 -14.25 8.74
C VAL A 87 -2.73 -12.91 8.46
N LEU A 88 -4.02 -12.79 8.80
CA LEU A 88 -4.76 -11.51 8.77
C LEU A 88 -4.69 -10.79 10.13
N ASP A 89 -4.79 -11.52 11.24
CA ASP A 89 -4.66 -10.95 12.58
C ASP A 89 -3.81 -11.83 13.51
N GLY A 90 -3.15 -11.17 14.47
CA GLY A 90 -2.29 -11.81 15.45
C GLY A 90 -0.84 -12.01 14.99
N GLN A 91 -0.41 -11.33 13.91
CA GLN A 91 0.96 -11.41 13.40
C GLN A 91 2.03 -11.20 14.48
N GLN A 92 1.90 -10.17 15.33
CA GLN A 92 2.90 -9.86 16.36
C GLN A 92 2.99 -10.98 17.41
N ARG A 93 1.83 -11.55 17.79
CA ARG A 93 1.75 -12.72 18.70
C ARG A 93 2.40 -13.94 18.04
N LEU A 94 2.05 -14.25 16.79
CA LEU A 94 2.59 -15.40 16.06
C LEU A 94 4.11 -15.29 15.87
N THR A 95 4.60 -14.11 15.51
CA THR A 95 6.03 -13.82 15.35
C THR A 95 6.77 -13.99 16.67
N THR A 96 6.19 -13.48 17.76
CA THR A 96 6.73 -13.66 19.12
C THR A 96 6.86 -15.14 19.45
N LEU A 97 5.79 -15.91 19.29
CA LEU A 97 5.78 -17.36 19.58
C LEU A 97 6.87 -18.09 18.81
N PHE A 98 7.03 -17.79 17.52
CA PHE A 98 8.07 -18.41 16.72
C PHE A 98 9.49 -17.99 17.15
N ALA A 99 9.69 -16.70 17.45
CA ALA A 99 10.97 -16.15 17.85
C ALA A 99 11.47 -16.65 19.22
N THR A 100 10.58 -16.68 20.22
CA THR A 100 10.89 -17.17 21.58
C THR A 100 11.29 -18.64 21.58
N LEU A 101 10.63 -19.44 20.75
CA LEU A 101 10.88 -20.88 20.65
C LEU A 101 12.16 -21.26 19.96
N LYS A 102 12.52 -20.51 18.91
CA LYS A 102 13.72 -20.80 18.14
C LYS A 102 14.94 -20.07 18.68
N GLY A 103 14.80 -19.30 19.77
CA GLY A 103 15.87 -18.47 20.29
C GLY A 103 16.40 -17.50 19.22
N LEU A 104 15.51 -16.91 18.43
CA LEU A 104 15.92 -16.10 17.29
C LEU A 104 16.53 -14.77 17.74
N LYS A 105 17.55 -14.33 17.02
CA LYS A 105 18.06 -12.97 17.13
C LYS A 105 17.32 -12.10 16.12
N ILE A 106 16.59 -11.10 16.60
CA ILE A 106 15.87 -10.15 15.75
C ILE A 106 16.58 -8.81 15.82
N GLN A 107 17.02 -8.33 14.66
CA GLN A 107 17.58 -6.99 14.52
C GLN A 107 16.44 -5.98 14.38
N ARG A 108 16.48 -4.92 15.19
CA ARG A 108 15.55 -3.80 15.16
C ARG A 108 16.02 -2.69 14.23
N HIS A 109 15.10 -1.75 13.96
CA HIS A 109 15.36 -0.54 13.17
C HIS A 109 16.43 0.38 13.76
N ASP A 110 16.64 0.35 15.08
CA ASP A 110 17.71 1.06 15.78
C ASP A 110 19.03 0.27 15.81
N GLU A 111 19.15 -0.76 14.96
CA GLU A 111 20.27 -1.71 14.90
C GLU A 111 20.48 -2.54 16.18
N LYS A 112 19.61 -2.40 17.19
CA LYS A 112 19.66 -3.22 18.40
C LYS A 112 19.25 -4.65 18.07
N ILE A 113 20.08 -5.61 18.49
CA ILE A 113 19.77 -7.04 18.38
C ILE A 113 19.10 -7.48 19.68
N GLU A 114 17.86 -7.95 19.59
CA GLU A 114 17.18 -8.64 20.68
C GLU A 114 17.36 -10.14 20.51
N ASP A 115 17.94 -10.78 21.53
CA ASP A 115 18.19 -12.21 21.56
C ASP A 115 17.07 -12.93 22.32
N TYR A 116 16.20 -13.60 21.59
CA TYR A 116 15.05 -14.29 22.19
C TYR A 116 15.45 -15.57 22.95
N ASP A 117 16.70 -16.04 22.81
CA ASP A 117 17.24 -17.12 23.63
C ASP A 117 17.50 -16.68 25.09
N GLU A 118 17.55 -15.37 25.33
CA GLU A 118 17.71 -14.76 26.66
C GLU A 118 16.37 -14.55 27.38
N ILE A 119 15.39 -15.42 27.11
CA ILE A 119 14.12 -15.48 27.83
C ILE A 119 14.14 -16.68 28.77
N TYR A 120 13.94 -16.40 30.05
CA TYR A 120 14.09 -17.35 31.14
C TYR A 120 12.76 -17.59 31.85
N ILE A 121 12.61 -18.78 32.42
CA ILE A 121 11.54 -19.14 33.35
C ILE A 121 12.15 -19.17 34.74
N ASN A 122 11.58 -18.38 35.64
CA ASN A 122 11.92 -18.37 37.06
C ASN A 122 11.13 -19.46 37.80
N LEU A 123 11.83 -20.50 38.23
CA LEU A 123 11.24 -21.65 38.92
C LEU A 123 10.90 -21.34 40.38
N ASP A 124 11.43 -20.26 40.96
CA ASP A 124 11.08 -19.80 42.31
C ASP A 124 9.86 -18.87 42.33
N ALA A 125 9.44 -18.35 41.16
CA ALA A 125 8.26 -17.51 41.06
C ALA A 125 7.00 -18.23 41.58
N SER A 126 6.16 -17.47 42.30
CA SER A 126 4.79 -17.88 42.60
C SER A 126 3.88 -17.64 41.39
N GLU A 127 2.64 -18.14 41.42
CA GLU A 127 1.68 -17.92 40.31
C GLU A 127 1.29 -16.44 40.16
N ASP A 128 1.43 -15.64 41.21
CA ASP A 128 1.12 -14.21 41.23
C ASP A 128 2.29 -13.35 40.70
N ASP A 129 3.51 -13.89 40.67
CA ASP A 129 4.72 -13.21 40.20
C ASP A 129 4.93 -13.37 38.68
N GLU A 130 5.83 -12.57 38.08
CA GLU A 130 6.28 -12.82 36.70
C GLU A 130 7.12 -14.11 36.66
N ILE A 131 6.60 -15.14 35.97
CA ILE A 131 7.26 -16.44 35.79
C ILE A 131 8.27 -16.35 34.66
N VAL A 132 7.94 -15.64 33.57
CA VAL A 132 8.85 -15.42 32.43
C VAL A 132 9.57 -14.09 32.56
N VAL A 133 10.90 -14.15 32.63
CA VAL A 133 11.78 -13.00 32.87
C VAL A 133 12.84 -12.88 31.78
N ILE A 134 13.32 -11.65 31.58
CA ILE A 134 14.43 -11.33 30.66
C ILE A 134 15.65 -10.75 31.39
N ASP A 135 15.46 -10.37 32.65
CA ASP A 135 16.48 -9.80 33.51
C ASP A 135 16.73 -10.79 34.65
N LYS A 136 18.00 -11.06 34.91
CA LYS A 136 18.44 -11.98 35.96
C LYS A 136 18.83 -11.25 37.24
N GLU A 137 18.84 -9.92 37.24
CA GLU A 137 19.30 -9.13 38.36
C GLU A 137 18.48 -9.42 39.63
N GLY A 138 19.15 -9.92 40.67
CA GLY A 138 18.52 -10.29 41.94
C GLY A 138 17.83 -11.66 41.98
N LEU A 139 17.94 -12.48 40.93
CA LEU A 139 17.38 -13.83 40.87
C LEU A 139 18.46 -14.92 41.12
N ASP A 140 18.05 -16.06 41.66
CA ASP A 140 18.92 -17.23 41.79
C ASP A 140 19.09 -17.90 40.41
N GLU A 141 20.30 -17.82 39.85
CA GLU A 141 20.61 -18.42 38.54
C GLU A 141 20.36 -19.93 38.49
N SER A 142 20.43 -20.64 39.63
CA SER A 142 20.15 -22.08 39.68
C SER A 142 18.66 -22.42 39.56
N ALA A 143 17.79 -21.43 39.76
CA ALA A 143 16.35 -21.52 39.57
C ALA A 143 15.88 -20.97 38.21
N LEU A 144 16.80 -20.56 37.34
CA LEU A 144 16.48 -20.06 36.00
C LEU A 144 16.73 -21.14 34.94
N ILE A 145 15.77 -21.31 34.04
CA ILE A 145 15.92 -22.14 32.84
C ILE A 145 15.55 -21.33 31.60
N ARG A 146 16.32 -21.44 30.52
CA ARG A 146 15.93 -20.83 29.25
C ARG A 146 14.67 -21.49 28.72
N LEU A 147 13.80 -20.71 28.09
CA LEU A 147 12.57 -21.24 27.51
C LEU A 147 12.85 -22.29 26.42
N THR A 148 13.91 -22.07 25.63
CA THR A 148 14.40 -23.01 24.60
C THR A 148 14.88 -24.32 25.22
N ASP A 149 15.66 -24.26 26.31
CA ASP A 149 16.15 -25.42 27.05
C ASP A 149 15.03 -26.24 27.70
N LEU A 150 13.99 -25.59 28.23
CA LEU A 150 12.84 -26.31 28.80
C LEU A 150 12.14 -27.17 27.73
N LEU A 151 11.98 -26.62 26.53
CA LEU A 151 11.20 -27.24 25.46
C LEU A 151 12.02 -28.27 24.68
N TYR A 152 13.26 -27.93 24.31
CA TYR A 152 14.09 -28.71 23.41
C TYR A 152 15.38 -29.25 24.03
N GLY A 153 15.70 -28.87 25.27
CA GLY A 153 16.91 -29.33 25.96
C GLY A 153 16.92 -30.83 26.22
N GLU A 154 18.12 -31.38 26.34
CA GLU A 154 18.32 -32.79 26.67
C GLU A 154 17.78 -33.11 28.06
N LEU A 155 17.30 -34.35 28.25
CA LEU A 155 16.84 -34.83 29.57
C LEU A 155 17.91 -34.66 30.66
N THR A 156 19.19 -34.85 30.30
CA THR A 156 20.36 -34.66 31.17
C THR A 156 20.42 -33.25 31.77
N LEU A 157 20.10 -32.22 30.97
CA LEU A 157 20.04 -30.83 31.43
C LEU A 157 18.92 -30.63 32.45
N LEU A 158 17.71 -31.12 32.15
CA LEU A 158 16.55 -31.02 33.04
C LEU A 158 16.78 -31.75 34.37
N PHE A 159 17.43 -32.92 34.35
CA PHE A 159 17.81 -33.66 35.55
C PHE A 159 18.93 -33.00 36.37
N GLY A 160 19.68 -32.06 35.77
CA GLY A 160 20.71 -31.27 36.46
C GLY A 160 20.14 -30.27 37.46
N TYR A 161 18.87 -29.87 37.31
CA TYR A 161 18.19 -29.00 38.28
C TYR A 161 17.83 -29.76 39.57
N ASP A 162 17.72 -29.04 40.68
CA ASP A 162 17.26 -29.59 41.95
C ASP A 162 15.91 -30.32 41.78
N ARG A 163 15.78 -31.50 42.40
CA ARG A 163 14.57 -32.33 42.36
C ARG A 163 13.31 -31.57 42.78
N LYS A 164 13.43 -30.54 43.63
CA LYS A 164 12.29 -29.70 44.01
C LYS A 164 11.64 -28.98 42.82
N TYR A 165 12.38 -28.71 41.74
CA TYR A 165 11.89 -28.02 40.55
C TYR A 165 11.36 -28.94 39.46
N HIS A 166 11.66 -30.26 39.49
CA HIS A 166 11.22 -31.20 38.45
C HIS A 166 9.71 -31.19 38.19
N PRO A 167 8.83 -31.12 39.22
CA PRO A 167 7.39 -30.99 38.99
C PRO A 167 7.01 -29.71 38.25
N LYS A 168 7.62 -28.56 38.60
CA LYS A 168 7.37 -27.26 37.92
C LYS A 168 7.85 -27.28 36.47
N LEU A 169 9.05 -27.83 36.21
CA LEU A 169 9.59 -27.99 34.86
C LEU A 169 8.62 -28.79 33.98
N GLN A 170 8.14 -29.94 34.48
CA GLN A 170 7.20 -30.77 33.74
C GLN A 170 5.86 -30.07 33.52
N ASP A 171 5.32 -29.38 34.53
CA ASP A 171 4.06 -28.64 34.43
C ASP A 171 4.17 -27.51 33.39
N TYR A 172 5.17 -26.63 33.51
CA TYR A 172 5.35 -25.51 32.58
C TYR A 172 5.59 -25.96 31.15
N LYS A 173 6.39 -27.02 30.94
CA LYS A 173 6.56 -27.62 29.62
C LYS A 173 5.23 -28.10 29.05
N THR A 174 4.46 -28.84 29.84
CA THR A 174 3.15 -29.38 29.43
C THR A 174 2.16 -28.25 29.10
N ARG A 175 2.12 -27.19 29.91
CA ARG A 175 1.24 -26.04 29.69
C ARG A 175 1.55 -25.32 28.37
N ILE A 176 2.84 -25.17 28.03
CA ILE A 176 3.25 -24.57 26.75
C ILE A 176 2.86 -25.49 25.59
N GLU A 177 3.25 -26.77 25.62
CA GLU A 177 3.04 -27.70 24.49
C GLU A 177 1.55 -28.01 24.23
N SER A 178 0.74 -28.06 25.29
CA SER A 178 -0.69 -28.35 25.20
C SER A 178 -1.57 -27.11 25.03
N TYR A 179 -0.99 -25.90 25.06
CA TYR A 179 -1.76 -24.66 24.87
C TYR A 179 -2.49 -24.72 23.52
N ASN A 180 -3.80 -24.47 23.55
CA ASN A 180 -4.65 -24.59 22.38
C ASN A 180 -5.06 -23.21 21.87
N TYR A 181 -4.56 -22.85 20.69
CA TYR A 181 -4.81 -21.56 20.07
C TYR A 181 -6.13 -21.56 19.31
N SER A 182 -6.96 -20.57 19.60
CA SER A 182 -8.20 -20.31 18.87
C SER A 182 -7.89 -19.59 17.56
N ILE A 183 -8.22 -20.22 16.43
CA ILE A 183 -7.99 -19.68 15.08
C ILE A 183 -9.33 -19.54 14.37
N ILE A 184 -9.58 -18.39 13.78
CA ILE A 184 -10.70 -18.16 12.87
C ILE A 184 -10.18 -18.30 11.44
N LEU A 185 -10.64 -19.32 10.74
CA LEU A 185 -10.20 -19.62 9.39
C LEU A 185 -11.18 -19.05 8.35
N VAL A 186 -10.68 -18.16 7.52
CA VAL A 186 -11.39 -17.62 6.36
C VAL A 186 -10.97 -18.42 5.12
N ARG A 187 -11.83 -19.31 4.64
CA ARG A 187 -11.52 -20.16 3.47
C ARG A 187 -12.01 -19.55 2.16
N ASP A 188 -11.19 -19.65 1.12
CA ASP A 188 -11.56 -19.36 -0.27
C ASP A 188 -12.15 -17.95 -0.47
N ALA A 189 -11.82 -17.01 0.41
CA ALA A 189 -12.20 -15.61 0.24
C ALA A 189 -11.35 -15.00 -0.88
N PRO A 190 -11.94 -14.21 -1.78
CA PRO A 190 -11.17 -13.39 -2.72
C PRO A 190 -10.24 -12.41 -1.99
N LEU A 191 -9.10 -12.06 -2.61
CA LEU A 191 -8.12 -11.13 -2.03
C LEU A 191 -8.72 -9.78 -1.60
N ASP A 192 -9.67 -9.24 -2.36
CA ASP A 192 -10.37 -7.99 -2.02
C ASP A 192 -11.14 -8.10 -0.70
N ILE A 193 -11.73 -9.26 -0.42
CA ILE A 193 -12.43 -9.51 0.84
C ILE A 193 -11.47 -9.79 1.99
N ALA A 194 -10.40 -10.56 1.76
CA ALA A 194 -9.39 -10.84 2.79
C ALA A 194 -8.70 -9.56 3.27
N THR A 195 -8.40 -8.64 2.35
CA THR A 195 -7.81 -7.32 2.67
C THR A 195 -8.80 -6.37 3.34
N GLU A 196 -10.09 -6.47 3.03
CA GLU A 196 -11.14 -5.75 3.76
C GLU A 196 -11.29 -6.27 5.20
N ILE A 197 -11.31 -7.59 5.39
CA ILE A 197 -11.32 -8.23 6.72
C ILE A 197 -10.11 -7.74 7.53
N PHE A 198 -8.91 -7.80 6.94
CA PHE A 198 -7.68 -7.27 7.54
C PHE A 198 -7.83 -5.82 7.98
N THR A 199 -8.35 -4.95 7.10
CA THR A 199 -8.48 -3.51 7.36
C THR A 199 -9.46 -3.24 8.50
N ARG A 200 -10.59 -3.95 8.54
CA ARG A 200 -11.62 -3.79 9.58
C ARG A 200 -11.17 -4.32 10.94
N ILE A 201 -10.42 -5.42 10.99
CA ILE A 201 -9.91 -5.94 12.27
C ILE A 201 -8.84 -5.00 12.85
N ASN A 202 -8.02 -4.38 12.00
CA ASN A 202 -6.95 -3.48 12.39
C ASN A 202 -7.42 -2.02 12.54
N GLU A 203 -8.66 -1.80 13.01
CA GLU A 203 -9.37 -0.51 13.11
C GLU A 203 -8.59 0.65 13.79
N GLY A 204 -7.51 0.35 14.53
CA GLY A 204 -6.58 1.34 15.09
C GLY A 204 -5.41 1.74 14.18
N GLY A 205 -5.36 1.29 12.93
CA GLY A 205 -4.22 1.43 12.04
C GLY A 205 -4.54 1.99 10.65
N LYS A 206 -3.54 2.54 9.95
CA LYS A 206 -3.71 2.98 8.55
C LYS A 206 -4.22 1.83 7.66
N PRO A 207 -5.32 2.03 6.89
CA PRO A 207 -5.82 1.07 5.91
C PRO A 207 -4.77 0.75 4.86
N LEU A 208 -4.74 -0.50 4.38
CA LEU A 208 -3.92 -0.85 3.22
C LEU A 208 -4.46 -0.20 1.95
N THR A 209 -3.57 0.44 1.24
CA THR A 209 -3.83 0.96 -0.10
C THR A 209 -3.92 -0.20 -1.10
N VAL A 210 -4.61 0.03 -2.22
CA VAL A 210 -4.69 -0.94 -3.32
C VAL A 210 -3.30 -1.26 -3.86
N PHE A 211 -2.41 -0.26 -3.86
CA PHE A 211 -1.04 -0.39 -4.33
C PHE A 211 -0.20 -1.34 -3.46
N GLU A 212 -0.23 -1.20 -2.13
CA GLU A 212 0.47 -2.11 -1.21
C GLU A 212 0.06 -3.58 -1.39
N ILE A 213 -1.23 -3.81 -1.62
CA ILE A 213 -1.75 -5.17 -1.89
C ILE A 213 -1.24 -5.67 -3.25
N MET A 214 -1.25 -4.82 -4.28
CA MET A 214 -0.77 -5.18 -5.62
C MET A 214 0.73 -5.45 -5.66
N ILE A 215 1.55 -4.79 -4.83
CA ILE A 215 2.98 -5.11 -4.68
C ILE A 215 3.14 -6.58 -4.29
N ALA A 216 2.42 -7.01 -3.25
CA ALA A 216 2.49 -8.39 -2.78
C ALA A 216 1.94 -9.39 -3.82
N LYS A 217 0.87 -9.03 -4.54
CA LYS A 217 0.22 -9.91 -5.52
C LYS A 217 1.06 -10.09 -6.79
N THR A 218 1.70 -9.03 -7.26
CA THR A 218 2.35 -9.00 -8.58
C THR A 218 3.81 -9.40 -8.56
N PHE A 219 4.44 -9.47 -7.37
CA PHE A 219 5.84 -9.85 -7.25
C PHE A 219 6.14 -11.20 -7.93
N ASP A 220 7.19 -11.22 -8.74
CA ASP A 220 7.65 -12.39 -9.48
C ASP A 220 9.17 -12.42 -9.55
N SER A 221 9.79 -13.36 -8.82
CA SER A 221 11.26 -13.48 -8.84
C SER A 221 11.80 -14.14 -10.09
N GLU A 222 11.01 -14.96 -10.80
CA GLU A 222 11.47 -15.61 -12.04
C GLU A 222 11.48 -14.62 -13.19
N ARG A 223 10.53 -13.67 -13.18
CA ARG A 223 10.42 -12.61 -14.17
C ARG A 223 11.10 -11.30 -13.77
N ASP A 224 11.83 -11.29 -12.65
CA ASP A 224 12.48 -10.10 -12.08
C ASP A 224 11.54 -8.88 -12.00
N PHE A 225 10.34 -9.12 -11.45
CA PHE A 225 9.29 -8.12 -11.34
C PHE A 225 8.96 -7.81 -9.89
N ASP A 226 9.35 -6.60 -9.45
CA ASP A 226 8.88 -5.99 -8.21
C ASP A 226 8.15 -4.67 -8.52
N LEU A 227 6.84 -4.64 -8.29
CA LEU A 227 6.01 -3.47 -8.58
C LEU A 227 6.49 -2.21 -7.83
N ALA A 228 7.02 -2.36 -6.61
CA ALA A 228 7.49 -1.21 -5.85
C ALA A 228 8.71 -0.57 -6.53
N GLU A 229 9.67 -1.40 -6.95
CA GLU A 229 10.87 -0.96 -7.65
C GLU A 229 10.54 -0.39 -9.03
N LYS A 230 9.68 -1.07 -9.79
CA LYS A 230 9.23 -0.63 -11.12
C LYS A 230 8.48 0.71 -11.05
N TYR A 231 7.64 0.90 -10.04
CA TYR A 231 6.95 2.17 -9.82
C TYR A 231 7.93 3.28 -9.41
N GLN A 232 8.90 2.98 -8.55
CA GLN A 232 9.94 3.95 -8.18
C GLN A 232 10.73 4.43 -9.40
N GLN A 233 11.13 3.51 -10.29
CA GLN A 233 11.78 3.83 -11.56
C GLN A 233 10.92 4.73 -12.45
N LEU A 234 9.60 4.48 -12.51
CA LEU A 234 8.67 5.35 -13.24
C LEU A 234 8.66 6.77 -12.64
N ILE A 235 8.54 6.89 -11.31
CA ILE A 235 8.47 8.19 -10.65
C ILE A 235 9.77 8.98 -10.82
N GLU A 236 10.94 8.31 -10.81
CA GLU A 236 12.22 8.95 -11.12
C GLU A 236 12.20 9.58 -12.52
N ARG A 237 11.78 8.84 -13.55
CA ARG A 237 11.65 9.37 -14.92
C ARG A 237 10.62 10.48 -15.03
N LEU A 238 9.47 10.35 -14.37
CA LEU A 238 8.44 11.39 -14.36
C LEU A 238 8.91 12.65 -13.63
N THR A 239 9.77 12.52 -12.62
CA THR A 239 10.36 13.66 -11.89
C THR A 239 11.27 14.49 -12.79
N GLU A 240 12.05 13.86 -13.67
CA GLU A 240 12.90 14.56 -14.65
C GLU A 240 12.10 15.51 -15.56
N VAL A 241 10.83 15.19 -15.80
CA VAL A 241 9.91 15.98 -16.61
C VAL A 241 8.87 16.78 -15.81
N ASN A 242 9.00 16.85 -14.48
CA ASN A 242 8.11 17.54 -13.52
C ASN A 242 6.66 16.98 -13.46
N TYR A 243 6.51 15.67 -13.66
CA TYR A 243 5.23 14.96 -13.61
C TYR A 243 5.10 13.98 -12.44
N GLU A 244 5.84 14.21 -11.36
CA GLU A 244 5.94 13.35 -10.18
C GLU A 244 4.64 13.22 -9.36
N THR A 245 3.60 14.03 -9.63
CA THR A 245 2.33 13.95 -8.86
C THR A 245 1.36 12.88 -9.37
N ILE A 246 1.68 12.20 -10.48
CA ILE A 246 0.91 11.05 -10.95
C ILE A 246 0.95 9.97 -9.86
N SER A 247 -0.21 9.54 -9.38
CA SER A 247 -0.29 8.59 -8.27
C SER A 247 -0.14 7.14 -8.74
N ASP A 248 0.29 6.30 -7.81
CA ASP A 248 0.22 4.84 -7.89
C ASP A 248 -1.16 4.34 -8.32
N ALA A 249 -2.22 4.96 -7.83
CA ALA A 249 -3.59 4.67 -8.21
C ALA A 249 -3.83 4.94 -9.70
N ASN A 250 -3.31 6.02 -10.27
CA ASN A 250 -3.45 6.30 -11.70
C ASN A 250 -2.69 5.29 -12.56
N VAL A 251 -1.52 4.81 -12.11
CA VAL A 251 -0.78 3.74 -12.79
C VAL A 251 -1.59 2.44 -12.80
N LEU A 252 -2.07 2.00 -11.62
CA LEU A 252 -2.90 0.80 -11.51
C LEU A 252 -4.21 0.91 -12.29
N GLN A 253 -4.86 2.08 -12.27
CA GLN A 253 -6.07 2.34 -13.05
C GLN A 253 -5.79 2.23 -14.55
N THR A 254 -4.66 2.76 -15.04
CA THR A 254 -4.27 2.66 -16.45
C THR A 254 -4.15 1.20 -16.90
N ILE A 255 -3.39 0.40 -16.16
CA ILE A 255 -3.21 -1.04 -16.42
C ILE A 255 -4.56 -1.77 -16.39
N SER A 256 -5.41 -1.46 -15.40
CA SER A 256 -6.73 -2.07 -15.25
C SER A 256 -7.67 -1.72 -16.41
N ILE A 257 -7.66 -0.47 -16.89
CA ILE A 257 -8.46 -0.05 -18.04
C ILE A 257 -7.98 -0.76 -19.32
N ILE A 258 -6.66 -0.86 -19.53
CA ILE A 258 -6.10 -1.56 -20.69
C ILE A 258 -6.54 -3.03 -20.71
N LEU A 259 -6.53 -3.72 -19.56
CA LEU A 259 -6.86 -5.14 -19.48
C LEU A 259 -8.37 -5.45 -19.43
N GLN A 260 -9.16 -4.61 -18.75
CA GLN A 260 -10.55 -4.94 -18.37
C GLN A 260 -11.56 -3.82 -18.70
N LYS A 261 -11.11 -2.65 -19.16
CA LYS A 261 -11.95 -1.44 -19.36
C LYS A 261 -12.72 -0.98 -18.11
N GLU A 262 -12.25 -1.39 -16.93
CA GLU A 262 -12.73 -1.00 -15.62
C GLU A 262 -11.55 -0.80 -14.69
N CYS A 263 -11.67 0.11 -13.72
CA CYS A 263 -10.57 0.47 -12.83
C CYS A 263 -11.00 0.71 -11.37
N ASN A 264 -12.12 0.11 -10.97
CA ASN A 264 -12.52 0.13 -9.56
C ASN A 264 -11.58 -0.76 -8.73
N LYS A 265 -11.48 -0.50 -7.42
CA LYS A 265 -10.63 -1.28 -6.50
C LYS A 265 -10.79 -2.79 -6.66
N LYS A 266 -12.03 -3.27 -6.77
CA LYS A 266 -12.34 -4.71 -6.87
C LYS A 266 -11.81 -5.32 -8.17
N THR A 267 -11.90 -4.61 -9.29
CA THR A 267 -11.37 -5.07 -10.57
C THR A 267 -9.84 -5.12 -10.54
N ILE A 268 -9.19 -4.08 -10.00
CA ILE A 268 -7.72 -4.01 -9.90
C ILE A 268 -7.17 -5.19 -9.09
N LEU A 269 -7.75 -5.49 -7.92
CA LEU A 269 -7.29 -6.59 -7.05
C LEU A 269 -7.50 -7.99 -7.64
N LYS A 270 -8.37 -8.11 -8.66
CA LYS A 270 -8.66 -9.35 -9.38
C LYS A 270 -7.88 -9.53 -10.67
N LEU A 271 -7.04 -8.56 -11.04
CA LEU A 271 -6.20 -8.68 -12.22
C LEU A 271 -5.29 -9.93 -12.11
N ASN A 272 -5.16 -10.62 -13.24
CA ASN A 272 -4.27 -11.77 -13.34
C ASN A 272 -2.81 -11.28 -13.30
N LYS A 273 -2.01 -11.88 -12.41
CA LYS A 273 -0.60 -11.54 -12.21
C LYS A 273 0.20 -11.53 -13.52
N HIS A 274 0.14 -12.61 -14.30
CA HIS A 274 0.93 -12.72 -15.52
C HIS A 274 0.55 -11.66 -16.54
N LYS A 275 -0.76 -11.49 -16.80
CA LYS A 275 -1.23 -10.43 -17.70
C LYS A 275 -0.85 -9.02 -17.24
N PHE A 276 -0.86 -8.77 -15.93
CA PHE A 276 -0.42 -7.50 -15.36
C PHE A 276 1.05 -7.23 -15.66
N ILE A 277 1.91 -8.22 -15.44
CA ILE A 277 3.36 -8.11 -15.70
C ILE A 277 3.63 -7.97 -17.20
N ASP A 278 2.92 -8.73 -18.03
CA ASP A 278 3.08 -8.74 -19.50
C ASP A 278 2.85 -7.36 -20.12
N ILE A 279 1.87 -6.61 -19.62
CA ILE A 279 1.53 -5.30 -20.18
C ILE A 279 2.20 -4.12 -19.47
N TRP A 280 3.02 -4.38 -18.44
CA TRP A 280 3.58 -3.33 -17.60
C TRP A 280 4.35 -2.31 -18.45
N ASP A 281 5.32 -2.77 -19.24
CA ASP A 281 6.17 -1.87 -20.03
C ASP A 281 5.39 -1.07 -21.08
N ASP A 282 4.42 -1.70 -21.76
CA ASP A 282 3.54 -1.00 -22.72
C ASP A 282 2.64 0.03 -22.04
N ALA A 283 2.12 -0.27 -20.84
CA ALA A 283 1.31 0.67 -20.07
C ALA A 283 2.14 1.87 -19.60
N ILE A 284 3.40 1.64 -19.22
CA ILE A 284 4.32 2.70 -18.82
C ILE A 284 4.70 3.59 -20.02
N ASP A 285 5.05 3.01 -21.18
CA ASP A 285 5.29 3.77 -22.42
C ASP A 285 4.07 4.63 -22.78
N ALA A 286 2.86 4.09 -22.62
CA ALA A 286 1.63 4.83 -22.87
C ALA A 286 1.39 6.00 -21.88
N ILE A 287 1.75 5.83 -20.60
CA ILE A 287 1.71 6.91 -19.60
C ILE A 287 2.72 8.01 -19.96
N GLU A 288 3.95 7.64 -20.32
CA GLU A 288 5.00 8.58 -20.71
C GLU A 288 4.60 9.38 -21.96
N ARG A 289 4.02 8.72 -22.97
CA ARG A 289 3.44 9.39 -24.16
C ARG A 289 2.32 10.35 -23.81
N ALA A 290 1.44 9.98 -22.88
CA ALA A 290 0.37 10.86 -22.40
C ALA A 290 0.94 12.11 -21.72
N VAL A 291 1.95 11.94 -20.87
CA VAL A 291 2.67 13.03 -20.20
C VAL A 291 3.33 13.95 -21.21
N ASP A 292 4.06 13.41 -22.18
CA ASP A 292 4.69 14.19 -23.23
C ASP A 292 3.67 14.94 -24.09
N TYR A 293 2.52 14.33 -24.37
CA TYR A 293 1.44 15.02 -25.06
C TYR A 293 0.88 16.20 -24.24
N PHE A 294 0.70 16.05 -22.93
CA PHE A 294 0.32 17.17 -22.05
C PHE A 294 1.35 18.29 -22.05
N ARG A 295 2.63 17.93 -22.00
CA ARG A 295 3.74 18.90 -21.99
C ARG A 295 3.87 19.67 -23.30
N VAL A 296 3.83 18.95 -24.43
CA VAL A 296 4.13 19.52 -25.74
C VAL A 296 2.90 20.13 -26.40
N PHE A 297 1.77 19.40 -26.41
CA PHE A 297 0.58 19.85 -27.11
C PHE A 297 -0.23 20.83 -26.25
N PHE A 298 -0.52 20.48 -24.99
CA PHE A 298 -1.28 21.36 -24.09
C PHE A 298 -0.41 22.40 -23.38
N ARG A 299 0.92 22.34 -23.54
CA ARG A 299 1.89 23.27 -22.95
C ARG A 299 1.79 23.33 -21.42
N ILE A 300 1.54 22.17 -20.79
CA ILE A 300 1.45 22.03 -19.34
C ILE A 300 2.83 21.58 -18.84
N PRO A 301 3.66 22.47 -18.28
CA PRO A 301 5.05 22.14 -17.97
C PRO A 301 5.21 21.24 -16.74
N VAL A 302 4.24 21.24 -15.83
CA VAL A 302 4.31 20.52 -14.55
C VAL A 302 2.96 19.86 -14.21
N SER A 303 3.00 18.68 -13.62
CA SER A 303 1.77 17.92 -13.26
C SER A 303 0.87 18.64 -12.26
N GLN A 304 1.39 19.54 -11.43
CA GLN A 304 0.61 20.33 -10.49
C GLN A 304 -0.41 21.25 -11.18
N LEU A 305 -0.15 21.64 -12.44
CA LEU A 305 -1.07 22.41 -13.28
C LEU A 305 -2.08 21.54 -14.03
N LEU A 306 -1.86 20.23 -14.09
CA LEU A 306 -2.82 19.32 -14.72
C LEU A 306 -4.14 19.39 -13.92
N PRO A 307 -5.29 19.65 -14.58
CA PRO A 307 -6.57 19.81 -13.88
C PRO A 307 -6.93 18.60 -13.02
N TYR A 308 -6.60 17.40 -13.52
CA TYR A 308 -6.68 16.14 -12.79
C TYR A 308 -5.57 15.20 -13.23
N ASN A 309 -4.82 14.63 -12.28
CA ASN A 309 -3.83 13.59 -12.59
C ASN A 309 -4.47 12.34 -13.21
N ALA A 310 -5.73 12.08 -12.86
CA ALA A 310 -6.53 11.03 -13.47
C ALA A 310 -6.72 11.15 -15.00
N LEU A 311 -6.49 12.33 -15.62
CA LEU A 311 -6.50 12.49 -17.08
C LEU A 311 -5.41 11.65 -17.77
N VAL A 312 -4.33 11.30 -17.07
CA VAL A 312 -3.31 10.39 -17.59
C VAL A 312 -3.92 9.06 -17.99
N VAL A 313 -4.90 8.54 -17.26
CA VAL A 313 -5.50 7.23 -17.48
C VAL A 313 -6.15 7.09 -18.88
N PRO A 314 -7.14 7.94 -19.28
CA PRO A 314 -7.75 7.84 -20.61
C PRO A 314 -6.78 8.20 -21.74
N PHE A 315 -5.84 9.12 -21.52
CA PHE A 315 -4.83 9.47 -22.52
C PHE A 315 -3.81 8.34 -22.72
N ALA A 316 -3.36 7.70 -21.64
CA ALA A 316 -2.50 6.52 -21.73
C ALA A 316 -3.24 5.37 -22.42
N TYR A 317 -4.53 5.14 -22.11
CA TYR A 317 -5.34 4.18 -22.87
C TYR A 317 -5.41 4.50 -24.37
N PHE A 318 -5.54 5.78 -24.75
CA PHE A 318 -5.44 6.20 -26.15
C PHE A 318 -4.08 5.83 -26.75
N PHE A 319 -2.97 6.23 -26.11
CA PHE A 319 -1.62 6.02 -26.62
C PHE A 319 -1.19 4.55 -26.65
N TYR A 320 -1.76 3.71 -25.78
CA TYR A 320 -1.58 2.27 -25.82
C TYR A 320 -2.12 1.68 -27.14
N HIS A 321 -3.28 2.16 -27.61
CA HIS A 321 -3.90 1.73 -28.87
C HIS A 321 -3.44 2.54 -30.10
N HIS A 322 -2.84 3.71 -29.90
CA HIS A 322 -2.36 4.60 -30.95
C HIS A 322 -1.06 5.27 -30.51
N LYS A 323 0.09 4.61 -30.77
CA LYS A 323 1.41 5.04 -30.28
C LYS A 323 1.90 6.35 -30.88
N ASP A 324 1.39 6.72 -32.05
CA ASP A 324 1.77 7.95 -32.76
C ASP A 324 1.08 9.19 -32.17
N ARG A 325 1.66 10.35 -32.47
CA ARG A 325 1.04 11.62 -32.09
C ARG A 325 -0.27 11.80 -32.87
N PRO A 326 -1.41 12.05 -32.19
CA PRO A 326 -2.69 12.19 -32.87
C PRO A 326 -2.69 13.41 -33.79
N THR A 327 -3.29 13.26 -34.96
CA THR A 327 -3.51 14.34 -35.95
C THR A 327 -4.97 14.33 -36.42
N GLY A 328 -5.41 15.41 -37.07
CA GLY A 328 -6.75 15.48 -37.67
C GLY A 328 -7.87 15.36 -36.63
N ASP A 329 -8.88 14.54 -36.91
CA ASP A 329 -10.06 14.40 -36.07
C ASP A 329 -9.74 13.81 -34.69
N LYS A 330 -8.85 12.80 -34.58
CA LYS A 330 -8.41 12.26 -33.28
C LYS A 330 -7.86 13.35 -32.37
N GLN A 331 -7.01 14.22 -32.92
CA GLN A 331 -6.41 15.33 -32.17
C GLN A 331 -7.49 16.31 -31.69
N ARG A 332 -8.42 16.68 -32.58
CA ARG A 332 -9.52 17.59 -32.26
C ARG A 332 -10.43 17.02 -31.18
N TYR A 333 -10.77 15.73 -31.26
CA TYR A 333 -11.65 15.09 -30.29
C TYR A 333 -10.97 14.84 -28.94
N LEU A 334 -9.66 14.53 -28.91
CA LEU A 334 -8.89 14.48 -27.67
C LEU A 334 -8.81 15.85 -27.00
N GLN A 335 -8.64 16.92 -27.78
CA GLN A 335 -8.65 18.27 -27.25
C GLN A 335 -10.01 18.63 -26.66
N ASP A 336 -11.10 18.36 -27.37
CA ASP A 336 -12.46 18.56 -26.87
C ASP A 336 -12.72 17.76 -25.57
N PHE A 337 -12.29 16.49 -25.55
CA PHE A 337 -12.35 15.64 -24.35
C PHE A 337 -11.59 16.25 -23.15
N PHE A 338 -10.33 16.65 -23.36
CA PHE A 338 -9.50 17.23 -22.30
C PHE A 338 -10.15 18.46 -21.65
N TRP A 339 -10.62 19.40 -22.47
CA TRP A 339 -11.20 20.65 -21.97
C TRP A 339 -12.56 20.42 -21.30
N ARG A 340 -13.38 19.51 -21.83
CA ARG A 340 -14.66 19.15 -21.20
C ARG A 340 -14.49 18.50 -19.84
N VAL A 341 -13.51 17.62 -19.68
CA VAL A 341 -13.20 17.00 -18.38
C VAL A 341 -12.69 18.06 -17.40
N SER A 342 -11.79 18.92 -17.86
CA SER A 342 -11.12 19.93 -17.04
C SER A 342 -12.05 21.04 -16.56
N LEU A 343 -12.87 21.58 -17.47
CA LEU A 343 -13.81 22.67 -17.17
C LEU A 343 -15.12 22.17 -16.55
N GLY A 344 -15.58 20.97 -16.91
CA GLY A 344 -16.81 20.38 -16.39
C GLY A 344 -16.69 19.75 -14.99
N THR A 345 -15.54 19.92 -14.31
CA THR A 345 -15.25 19.34 -12.99
C THR A 345 -15.45 17.82 -12.90
N ARG A 346 -15.25 17.12 -14.03
CA ARG A 346 -15.71 15.75 -14.26
C ARG A 346 -15.18 14.78 -13.20
N TYR A 347 -13.92 14.85 -12.80
CA TYR A 347 -13.31 13.89 -11.85
C TYR A 347 -13.32 14.35 -10.39
N THR A 348 -14.06 15.40 -10.02
CA THR A 348 -14.16 15.85 -8.61
C THR A 348 -14.78 14.80 -7.69
N SER A 349 -15.66 13.94 -8.21
CA SER A 349 -16.30 12.86 -7.46
C SER A 349 -16.47 11.61 -8.34
N GLY A 350 -16.40 10.42 -7.74
CA GLY A 350 -16.65 9.16 -8.45
C GLY A 350 -15.69 8.90 -9.62
N ALA A 351 -14.43 9.30 -9.51
CA ALA A 351 -13.45 9.27 -10.60
C ALA A 351 -13.34 7.88 -11.25
N GLU A 352 -13.31 6.79 -10.48
CA GLU A 352 -13.18 5.42 -11.00
C GLU A 352 -14.28 5.05 -12.02
N ALA A 353 -15.55 5.28 -11.67
CA ALA A 353 -16.67 4.98 -12.55
C ALA A 353 -16.65 5.87 -13.81
N LYS A 354 -16.22 7.12 -13.65
CA LYS A 354 -16.14 8.09 -14.75
C LYS A 354 -15.00 7.75 -15.72
N LEU A 355 -13.85 7.30 -15.23
CA LEU A 355 -12.74 6.82 -16.04
C LEU A 355 -13.13 5.62 -16.90
N ALA A 356 -13.86 4.65 -16.33
CA ALA A 356 -14.38 3.51 -17.09
C ALA A 356 -15.39 3.95 -18.18
N GLN A 357 -16.27 4.92 -17.89
CA GLN A 357 -17.16 5.51 -18.90
C GLN A 357 -16.40 6.26 -19.99
N ASP A 358 -15.37 6.99 -19.61
CA ASP A 358 -14.60 7.84 -20.52
C ASP A 358 -13.68 7.01 -21.42
N THR A 359 -13.29 5.80 -21.00
CA THR A 359 -12.63 4.80 -21.87
C THR A 359 -13.47 4.52 -23.14
N ARG A 360 -14.80 4.44 -23.01
CA ARG A 360 -15.70 4.26 -24.17
C ARG A 360 -15.71 5.48 -25.09
N LYS A 361 -15.49 6.68 -24.55
CA LYS A 361 -15.32 7.90 -25.35
C LYS A 361 -13.98 7.87 -26.08
N ILE A 362 -12.91 7.42 -25.43
CA ILE A 362 -11.62 7.22 -26.09
C ILE A 362 -11.72 6.17 -27.21
N ASP A 363 -12.47 5.08 -27.01
CA ASP A 363 -12.74 4.09 -28.07
C ASP A 363 -13.43 4.73 -29.30
N GLN A 364 -14.32 5.71 -29.11
CA GLN A 364 -14.94 6.47 -30.21
C GLN A 364 -13.91 7.37 -30.90
N ILE A 365 -13.09 8.09 -30.13
CA ILE A 365 -12.01 8.94 -30.67
C ILE A 365 -11.02 8.13 -31.51
N LEU A 366 -10.64 6.92 -31.04
CA LEU A 366 -9.75 6.01 -31.77
C LEU A 366 -10.32 5.60 -33.14
N LYS A 367 -11.66 5.62 -33.29
CA LYS A 367 -12.39 5.34 -34.53
C LYS A 367 -12.72 6.57 -35.36
N ASP A 368 -12.19 7.75 -35.01
CA ASP A 368 -12.55 9.03 -35.62
C ASP A 368 -14.04 9.39 -35.48
N GLU A 369 -14.68 8.93 -34.40
CA GLU A 369 -16.07 9.26 -34.07
C GLU A 369 -16.11 10.32 -32.95
N LEU A 370 -16.85 11.41 -33.16
CA LEU A 370 -17.03 12.45 -32.14
C LEU A 370 -17.81 11.90 -30.93
N PRO A 371 -17.22 11.93 -29.71
CA PRO A 371 -17.93 11.44 -28.54
C PRO A 371 -19.12 12.30 -28.14
N ARG A 372 -20.12 11.64 -27.53
CA ARG A 372 -21.22 12.34 -26.87
C ARG A 372 -20.93 12.54 -25.39
N TYR A 373 -21.22 13.74 -24.90
CA TYR A 373 -20.99 14.14 -23.52
C TYR A 373 -22.32 14.41 -22.82
N ASP A 374 -22.48 13.82 -21.65
CA ASP A 374 -23.67 13.90 -20.80
C ASP A 374 -23.54 14.96 -19.69
N TRP A 375 -22.44 15.72 -19.67
CA TRP A 375 -22.24 16.85 -18.76
C TRP A 375 -22.01 18.16 -19.53
N PRO A 376 -22.58 19.28 -19.03
CA PRO A 376 -22.37 20.59 -19.62
C PRO A 376 -20.99 21.15 -19.24
N VAL A 377 -20.52 22.10 -20.05
CA VAL A 377 -19.41 22.98 -19.70
C VAL A 377 -19.98 24.40 -19.72
N ASP A 378 -20.02 25.02 -18.55
CA ASP A 378 -20.48 26.41 -18.42
C ASP A 378 -19.27 27.34 -18.49
N VAL A 379 -19.29 28.25 -19.46
CA VAL A 379 -18.28 29.29 -19.69
C VAL A 379 -18.91 30.67 -19.70
N SER A 380 -20.12 30.80 -19.16
CA SER A 380 -20.78 32.09 -19.00
C SER A 380 -19.97 33.02 -18.10
N PRO A 381 -19.99 34.34 -18.36
CA PRO A 381 -19.35 35.32 -17.47
C PRO A 381 -19.78 35.15 -16.01
N GLU A 382 -21.06 34.92 -15.76
CA GLU A 382 -21.62 34.72 -14.43
C GLU A 382 -21.01 33.50 -13.74
N PHE A 383 -20.92 32.36 -14.45
CA PHE A 383 -20.28 31.17 -13.89
C PHE A 383 -18.80 31.39 -13.58
N ILE A 384 -18.08 32.11 -14.45
CA ILE A 384 -16.67 32.45 -14.24
C ILE A 384 -16.51 33.38 -13.04
N GLU A 385 -17.39 34.35 -12.84
CA GLU A 385 -17.35 35.26 -11.68
C GLU A 385 -17.59 34.49 -10.38
N ASP A 386 -18.60 33.62 -10.35
CA ASP A 386 -18.97 32.85 -9.16
C ASP A 386 -17.95 31.74 -8.81
N ASN A 387 -17.33 31.11 -9.83
CA ASN A 387 -16.48 29.93 -9.64
C ASN A 387 -14.99 30.18 -9.90
N GLY A 388 -14.64 31.31 -10.51
CA GLY A 388 -13.28 31.72 -10.88
C GLY A 388 -12.44 32.24 -9.70
N GLY A 389 -12.98 32.20 -8.48
CA GLY A 389 -12.23 32.46 -7.26
C GLY A 389 -10.96 31.59 -7.18
N PHE A 390 -9.80 32.26 -7.23
CA PHE A 390 -8.51 31.60 -7.34
C PHE A 390 -8.24 30.63 -6.18
N SER A 391 -8.07 29.35 -6.52
CA SER A 391 -7.60 28.30 -5.62
C SER A 391 -6.80 27.28 -6.42
N ALA A 392 -5.52 27.14 -6.10
CA ALA A 392 -4.59 26.26 -6.82
C ALA A 392 -4.97 24.77 -6.76
N GLY A 393 -5.88 24.38 -5.85
CA GLY A 393 -6.41 23.02 -5.77
C GLY A 393 -7.62 22.74 -6.66
N LYS A 394 -8.32 23.79 -7.17
CA LYS A 394 -9.52 23.61 -7.99
C LYS A 394 -9.14 23.27 -9.43
N SER A 395 -9.69 22.18 -9.95
CA SER A 395 -9.49 21.74 -11.34
C SER A 395 -9.89 22.81 -12.36
N TYR A 396 -10.99 23.51 -12.12
CA TYR A 396 -11.44 24.62 -12.97
C TYR A 396 -10.38 25.73 -13.07
N ILE A 397 -9.78 26.13 -11.93
CA ILE A 397 -8.71 27.13 -11.90
C ILE A 397 -7.46 26.62 -12.61
N LYS A 398 -7.09 25.35 -12.40
CA LYS A 398 -5.97 24.72 -13.13
C LYS A 398 -6.21 24.65 -14.63
N ALA A 399 -7.46 24.44 -15.07
CA ALA A 399 -7.83 24.48 -16.48
C ALA A 399 -7.61 25.89 -17.07
N LEU A 400 -8.05 26.93 -16.37
CA LEU A 400 -7.79 28.33 -16.76
C LEU A 400 -6.28 28.64 -16.79
N LEU A 401 -5.52 28.18 -15.79
CA LEU A 401 -4.06 28.32 -15.78
C LEU A 401 -3.39 27.59 -16.95
N SER A 402 -3.87 26.41 -17.31
CA SER A 402 -3.40 25.66 -18.48
C SER A 402 -3.68 26.42 -19.78
N LEU A 403 -4.86 27.06 -19.88
CA LEU A 403 -5.19 27.91 -21.01
C LEU A 403 -4.29 29.14 -21.08
N TYR A 404 -4.02 29.80 -19.94
CA TYR A 404 -3.07 30.90 -19.89
C TYR A 404 -1.67 30.45 -20.31
N ALA A 405 -1.15 29.35 -19.74
CA ALA A 405 0.13 28.78 -20.14
C ALA A 405 0.20 28.51 -21.64
N TYR A 406 -0.89 28.00 -22.23
CA TYR A 406 -0.99 27.75 -23.65
C TYR A 406 -0.79 29.03 -24.47
N PHE A 407 -1.39 30.14 -24.04
CA PHE A 407 -1.28 31.46 -24.68
C PHE A 407 0.01 32.23 -24.33
N GLN A 408 0.91 31.67 -23.51
CA GLN A 408 2.20 32.26 -23.14
C GLN A 408 2.04 33.70 -22.61
N PRO A 409 1.45 33.86 -21.40
CA PRO A 409 1.10 35.17 -20.90
C PRO A 409 2.38 35.96 -20.61
N LYS A 410 2.28 37.29 -20.72
CA LYS A 410 3.40 38.20 -20.48
C LYS A 410 3.22 38.96 -19.18
N SER A 411 4.34 39.25 -18.52
CA SER A 411 4.40 40.04 -17.30
C SER A 411 4.03 41.49 -17.60
N PHE A 412 3.08 42.04 -16.84
CA PHE A 412 2.70 43.45 -16.95
C PHE A 412 3.82 44.43 -16.52
N ILE A 413 4.88 43.94 -15.88
CA ILE A 413 5.97 44.77 -15.36
C ILE A 413 7.03 45.01 -16.43
N ASP A 414 7.39 43.98 -17.19
CA ASP A 414 8.59 43.96 -18.04
C ASP A 414 8.41 43.24 -19.39
N ASP A 415 7.17 42.88 -19.76
CA ASP A 415 6.83 42.13 -20.98
C ASP A 415 7.50 40.74 -21.09
N SER A 416 8.14 40.26 -20.02
CA SER A 416 8.78 38.95 -19.99
C SER A 416 7.74 37.83 -20.06
N LEU A 417 8.09 36.71 -20.70
CA LEU A 417 7.22 35.53 -20.72
C LEU A 417 7.07 34.97 -19.30
N VAL A 418 5.83 34.81 -18.87
CA VAL A 418 5.52 34.24 -17.56
C VAL A 418 5.57 32.72 -17.66
N ASN A 419 6.61 32.12 -17.07
CA ASN A 419 6.76 30.67 -17.03
C ASN A 419 6.06 30.09 -15.80
N ILE A 420 5.01 29.30 -16.02
CA ILE A 420 4.24 28.67 -14.94
C ILE A 420 4.94 27.37 -14.52
N SER A 421 6.06 27.46 -13.80
CA SER A 421 6.83 26.29 -13.33
C SER A 421 6.66 26.02 -11.83
N ASN A 422 7.06 24.82 -11.38
CA ASN A 422 6.95 24.40 -9.98
C ASN A 422 7.66 25.35 -8.99
N TYR A 423 8.71 26.04 -9.40
CA TYR A 423 9.37 27.07 -8.58
C TYR A 423 8.43 28.24 -8.22
N TRP A 424 7.50 28.57 -9.10
CA TRP A 424 6.50 29.64 -8.90
C TRP A 424 5.28 29.15 -8.12
N LEU A 425 5.02 27.83 -8.11
CA LEU A 425 3.88 27.20 -7.43
C LEU A 425 4.22 26.71 -6.01
N LYS A 426 5.46 26.24 -5.74
CA LYS A 426 5.92 25.80 -4.41
C LYS A 426 6.19 26.96 -3.44
N GLN A 427 6.58 28.14 -3.94
CA GLN A 427 6.59 29.36 -3.12
C GLN A 427 5.16 29.90 -2.96
N ALA A 428 4.36 29.16 -2.20
CA ALA A 428 3.04 29.60 -1.73
C ALA A 428 3.15 30.66 -0.62
N ASN A 429 3.99 31.68 -0.83
CA ASN A 429 3.83 32.98 -0.20
C ASN A 429 3.33 33.91 -1.30
N SER A 430 2.29 34.71 -1.01
CA SER A 430 1.42 35.41 -1.96
C SER A 430 2.09 36.26 -3.06
N LYS A 431 3.40 36.46 -3.04
CA LYS A 431 4.14 37.37 -3.92
C LYS A 431 4.12 36.98 -5.41
N ASN A 432 4.16 35.70 -5.75
CA ASN A 432 4.37 35.28 -7.15
C ASN A 432 3.06 35.16 -7.98
N TYR A 433 1.90 34.99 -7.33
CA TYR A 433 0.60 34.98 -8.02
C TYR A 433 0.15 36.38 -8.46
N HIS A 434 0.73 37.46 -7.92
CA HIS A 434 0.43 38.83 -8.31
C HIS A 434 0.86 39.16 -9.75
N HIS A 435 1.77 38.39 -10.35
CA HIS A 435 2.11 38.52 -11.77
C HIS A 435 1.00 38.01 -12.70
N PHE A 436 0.15 37.10 -12.22
CA PHE A 436 -0.96 36.51 -12.99
C PHE A 436 -2.29 37.22 -12.73
N PHE A 437 -2.53 37.59 -11.47
CA PHE A 437 -3.71 38.32 -11.02
C PHE A 437 -3.27 39.51 -10.18
N PRO A 438 -2.99 40.68 -10.80
CA PRO A 438 -2.48 41.84 -10.09
C PRO A 438 -3.63 42.54 -9.34
N ARG A 439 -4.14 41.88 -8.28
CA ARG A 439 -5.30 42.33 -7.49
C ARG A 439 -5.14 43.77 -7.01
N ALA A 440 -3.94 44.16 -6.56
CA ALA A 440 -3.66 45.53 -6.12
C ALA A 440 -3.75 46.56 -7.27
N TYR A 441 -3.28 46.21 -8.46
CA TYR A 441 -3.40 47.07 -9.65
C TYR A 441 -4.86 47.17 -10.12
N LEU A 442 -5.57 46.04 -10.19
CA LEU A 442 -6.98 46.01 -10.59
C LEU A 442 -7.87 46.78 -9.60
N ASN A 443 -7.63 46.66 -8.29
CA ASN A 443 -8.34 47.46 -7.30
C ASN A 443 -8.08 48.96 -7.49
N LYS A 444 -6.84 49.34 -7.76
CA LYS A 444 -6.47 50.75 -7.99
C LYS A 444 -7.09 51.34 -9.26
N VAL A 445 -7.20 50.54 -10.33
CA VAL A 445 -7.71 50.99 -11.64
C VAL A 445 -9.24 50.89 -11.76
N LEU A 446 -9.87 49.86 -11.18
CA LEU A 446 -11.32 49.62 -11.30
C LEU A 446 -12.13 50.17 -10.13
N LEU A 447 -11.58 50.21 -8.91
CA LEU A 447 -12.30 50.66 -7.70
C LEU A 447 -11.85 52.03 -7.20
N GLY A 448 -10.77 52.61 -7.75
CA GLY A 448 -10.28 53.93 -7.36
C GLY A 448 -9.84 54.05 -5.91
N ILE A 449 -9.35 52.95 -5.30
CA ILE A 449 -8.75 52.91 -3.96
C ILE A 449 -7.24 52.75 -4.07
#